data_AF-A0A816EA24-F1
#
_entry.id   AF-A0A816EA24-F1
#
_cell.length_a   1.000
_cell.length_b   1.000
_cell.length_c   1.000
_cell.angle_alpha   90.00
_cell.angle_beta   90.00
_cell.angle_gamma   90.00
#
_symmetry.space_group_name_H-M   'P 1'
#
loop_
_entity.id
_entity.type
_entity.pdbx_description
1 polymer ?
#
loop_
_entity_poly.entity_id
_entity_poly.type
_entity_poly.pdbx_seq_one_letter_code
_entity_poly.pdbx_strand_id
1 'polypeptide(L)'
;MTSNTIEDISYSPTIFSPTIQAYLYLIPNIIAIFTSIFVLYHLLFDRALRQALNNHIIIVILFTNFISDFTSTPWLIYYNFTGTSLVPNPIFSLVWVYIDYASYALQTMLFAWATIERHILVFHDQWLRTTTRRIFIHYLPTTIIFLYVTLYYLLLCFVPFCSNIYDYSQVWRIFSFNGGVCFLTKRIRR
;
A
#
# COMPACT_ATOMS: atom_id res chain seq x y z
N MET A 1 -42.22 23.39 -0.06
CA MET A 1 -41.70 23.63 -1.43
C MET A 1 -40.29 24.16 -1.28
N THR A 2 -39.32 23.27 -1.09
CA THR A 2 -38.41 22.72 -2.13
C THR A 2 -37.38 23.74 -2.62
N SER A 3 -36.18 23.70 -2.06
CA SER A 3 -35.01 23.14 -2.74
C SER A 3 -33.73 23.58 -2.03
N ASN A 4 -32.99 22.58 -1.57
CA ASN A 4 -31.59 22.66 -1.18
C ASN A 4 -30.73 23.22 -2.32
N THR A 5 -29.78 24.08 -2.00
CA THR A 5 -28.51 24.26 -2.72
C THR A 5 -27.45 24.27 -1.63
N ILE A 6 -27.11 23.10 -1.10
CA ILE A 6 -25.87 22.37 -1.46
C ILE A 6 -24.71 23.35 -1.45
N GLU A 7 -24.04 23.39 -0.30
CA GLU A 7 -22.72 23.99 -0.14
C GLU A 7 -21.82 23.45 -1.24
N ASP A 8 -21.36 24.34 -2.12
CA ASP A 8 -20.30 24.08 -3.07
C ASP A 8 -19.05 23.66 -2.28
N ILE A 9 -18.83 22.35 -2.19
CA ILE A 9 -17.60 21.76 -1.66
C ILE A 9 -16.50 22.26 -2.59
N SER A 10 -15.73 23.24 -2.12
CA SER A 10 -14.58 23.78 -2.84
C SER A 10 -13.58 22.65 -3.07
N TYR A 11 -13.61 22.07 -4.28
CA TYR A 11 -12.52 21.23 -4.76
C TYR A 11 -11.25 22.06 -4.68
N SER A 12 -10.27 21.60 -3.89
CA SER A 12 -8.92 22.15 -3.95
C SER A 12 -8.48 22.07 -5.41
N PRO A 13 -8.08 23.18 -6.06
CA PRO A 13 -7.76 23.16 -7.48
C PRO A 13 -6.57 22.22 -7.69
N THR A 14 -6.82 21.04 -8.24
CA THR A 14 -5.73 20.18 -8.69
C THR A 14 -5.04 20.87 -9.85
N ILE A 15 -3.72 20.96 -9.81
CA ILE A 15 -2.91 21.65 -10.82
C ILE A 15 -3.14 21.07 -12.23
N PHE A 16 -3.52 19.79 -12.31
CA PHE A 16 -3.75 19.06 -13.56
C PHE A 16 -5.20 18.58 -13.69
N SER A 17 -5.69 18.54 -14.94
CA SER A 17 -6.96 17.91 -15.30
C SER A 17 -6.96 16.40 -14.96
N PRO A 18 -8.08 15.79 -14.54
CA PRO A 18 -8.17 14.37 -14.19
C PRO A 18 -7.64 13.43 -15.28
N THR A 19 -7.90 13.76 -16.55
CA THR A 19 -7.40 12.99 -17.70
C THR A 19 -5.86 12.98 -17.77
N ILE A 20 -5.23 14.12 -17.48
CA ILE A 20 -3.76 14.24 -17.48
C ILE A 20 -3.19 13.41 -16.31
N GLN A 21 -3.81 13.49 -15.14
CA GLN A 21 -3.41 12.67 -13.99
C GLN A 21 -3.50 11.18 -14.30
N ALA A 22 -4.57 10.73 -14.96
CA ALA A 22 -4.73 9.34 -15.36
C ALA A 22 -3.58 8.85 -16.26
N TYR A 23 -3.16 9.64 -17.26
CA TYR A 23 -2.02 9.30 -18.12
C TYR A 23 -0.68 9.32 -17.38
N LEU A 24 -0.50 10.27 -16.44
CA LEU A 24 0.69 10.35 -15.59
C LEU A 24 0.84 9.12 -14.70
N TYR A 25 -0.24 8.48 -14.28
CA TYR A 25 -0.19 7.20 -13.56
C TYR A 25 -0.04 6.00 -14.51
N LEU A 26 -0.71 6.01 -15.66
CA LEU A 26 -0.74 4.87 -16.58
C LEU A 26 0.63 4.53 -17.18
N ILE A 27 1.35 5.53 -17.71
CA ILE A 27 2.61 5.29 -18.41
C ILE A 27 3.69 4.69 -17.48
N PRO A 28 3.96 5.29 -16.30
CA PRO A 28 4.91 4.70 -15.34
C PRO A 28 4.46 3.34 -14.82
N ASN A 29 3.16 3.13 -14.61
CA ASN A 29 2.65 1.85 -14.13
C ASN A 29 2.92 0.70 -15.11
N ILE A 30 2.74 0.94 -16.41
CA ILE A 30 3.06 -0.06 -17.44
C ILE A 30 4.55 -0.42 -17.38
N ILE A 31 5.43 0.58 -17.31
CA ILE A 31 6.88 0.38 -17.21
C ILE A 31 7.24 -0.37 -15.91
N ALA A 32 6.63 0.01 -14.78
CA ALA A 32 6.82 -0.62 -13.48
C ALA A 32 6.41 -2.10 -13.49
N ILE A 33 5.27 -2.43 -14.10
CA ILE A 33 4.80 -3.82 -14.24
C ILE A 33 5.77 -4.64 -15.09
N PHE A 34 6.19 -4.14 -16.25
CA PHE A 34 7.13 -4.86 -17.12
C PHE A 34 8.48 -5.10 -16.44
N THR A 35 9.03 -4.07 -15.81
CA THR A 35 10.31 -4.16 -15.09
C THR A 35 10.20 -5.10 -13.88
N SER A 36 9.11 -5.03 -13.12
CA SER A 36 8.87 -5.93 -11.99
C SER A 36 8.77 -7.38 -12.42
N ILE A 37 8.03 -7.70 -13.49
CA ILE A 37 7.94 -9.06 -14.04
C ILE A 37 9.32 -9.55 -14.48
N PHE A 38 10.08 -8.71 -15.20
CA PHE A 38 11.42 -9.06 -15.68
C PHE A 38 12.38 -9.38 -14.53
N VAL A 39 12.45 -8.51 -13.52
CA VAL A 39 13.33 -8.71 -12.36
C VAL A 39 12.88 -9.90 -11.52
N LEU A 40 11.58 -10.06 -11.28
CA LEU A 40 11.03 -11.18 -10.52
C LEU A 40 11.30 -12.51 -11.24
N TYR A 41 11.16 -12.55 -12.58
CA TYR A 41 11.52 -13.71 -13.39
C TYR A 41 13.00 -14.08 -13.19
N HIS A 42 13.93 -13.13 -13.36
CA HIS A 42 15.35 -13.42 -13.16
C HIS A 42 15.68 -13.89 -11.75
N LEU A 43 15.10 -13.28 -10.72
CA LEU A 43 15.32 -13.65 -9.31
C LEU A 43 14.75 -15.04 -8.97
N LEU A 44 13.61 -15.41 -9.55
CA LEU A 44 12.96 -16.69 -9.26
C LEU A 44 13.60 -17.85 -10.02
N PHE A 45 14.02 -17.66 -11.26
CA PHE A 45 14.55 -18.73 -12.10
C PHE A 45 16.06 -18.97 -11.91
N ASP A 46 16.85 -17.95 -11.62
CA ASP A 46 18.27 -18.12 -11.33
C ASP A 46 18.50 -18.63 -9.90
N ARG A 47 19.02 -19.86 -9.79
CA ARG A 47 19.30 -20.51 -8.50
C ARG A 47 20.39 -19.77 -7.71
N ALA A 48 21.40 -19.22 -8.37
CA ALA A 48 22.48 -18.51 -7.70
C ALA A 48 21.96 -17.22 -7.06
N LEU A 49 21.11 -16.46 -7.78
CA LEU A 49 20.46 -15.27 -7.24
C LEU A 49 19.50 -15.65 -6.11
N ARG A 50 18.67 -16.68 -6.29
CA ARG A 50 17.69 -17.08 -5.27
C ARG A 50 18.35 -17.50 -3.94
N GLN A 51 19.54 -18.07 -3.95
CA GLN A 51 20.21 -18.52 -2.73
C GLN A 51 20.78 -17.37 -1.88
N ALA A 52 21.00 -16.20 -2.49
CA ALA A 52 21.47 -15.02 -1.79
C ALA A 52 20.38 -14.51 -0.83
N LEU A 53 20.76 -14.39 0.44
CA LEU A 53 19.85 -14.07 1.55
C LEU A 53 19.12 -12.73 1.32
N ASN A 54 19.83 -11.71 0.84
CA ASN A 54 19.28 -10.40 0.53
C ASN A 54 18.19 -10.44 -0.54
N ASN A 55 18.30 -11.39 -1.48
CA ASN A 55 17.37 -11.49 -2.60
C ASN A 55 16.00 -11.99 -2.14
N HIS A 56 15.89 -12.69 -1.01
CA HIS A 56 14.60 -13.11 -0.48
C HIS A 56 13.71 -11.92 -0.09
N ILE A 57 14.25 -10.93 0.64
CA ILE A 57 13.47 -9.74 0.99
C ILE A 57 13.13 -8.93 -0.26
N ILE A 58 14.07 -8.80 -1.21
CA ILE A 58 13.83 -8.11 -2.48
C ILE A 58 12.68 -8.77 -3.25
N ILE A 59 12.62 -10.11 -3.29
CA ILE A 59 11.51 -10.85 -3.91
C ILE A 59 10.19 -10.51 -3.23
N VAL A 60 10.14 -10.50 -1.88
CA VAL A 60 8.92 -10.17 -1.13
C VAL A 60 8.46 -8.73 -1.40
N ILE A 61 9.39 -7.77 -1.42
CA ILE A 61 9.09 -6.37 -1.74
C ILE A 61 8.56 -6.25 -3.17
N LEU A 62 9.27 -6.82 -4.16
CA LEU A 62 8.85 -6.78 -5.56
C LEU A 62 7.48 -7.42 -5.78
N PHE A 63 7.21 -8.54 -5.11
CA PHE A 63 5.91 -9.21 -5.21
C PHE A 63 4.79 -8.35 -4.61
N THR A 64 5.05 -7.69 -3.48
CA THR A 64 4.09 -6.76 -2.85
C THR A 64 3.83 -5.54 -3.73
N ASN A 65 4.87 -4.97 -4.34
CA ASN A 65 4.75 -3.87 -5.30
C ASN A 65 3.92 -4.29 -6.51
N PHE A 66 4.23 -5.46 -7.08
CA PHE A 66 3.52 -5.98 -8.23
C PHE A 66 2.01 -6.14 -7.96
N ILE A 67 1.63 -6.67 -6.79
CA ILE A 67 0.22 -6.76 -6.39
C ILE A 67 -0.40 -5.36 -6.30
N SER A 68 0.31 -4.40 -5.72
CA SER A 68 -0.18 -3.02 -5.55
C SER A 68 -0.38 -2.33 -6.91
N ASP A 69 0.60 -2.44 -7.79
CA ASP A 69 0.59 -1.87 -9.14
C ASP A 69 -0.48 -2.51 -10.04
N PHE A 70 -0.79 -3.78 -9.81
CA PHE A 70 -1.83 -4.51 -10.55
C PHE A 70 -3.24 -4.23 -10.03
N THR A 71 -3.40 -3.90 -8.74
CA THR A 71 -4.71 -3.70 -8.12
C THR A 71 -5.05 -2.22 -7.94
N SER A 72 -4.25 -1.49 -7.16
CA SER A 72 -4.54 -0.14 -6.72
C SER A 72 -4.42 0.88 -7.85
N THR A 73 -3.39 0.76 -8.68
CA THR A 73 -3.14 1.73 -9.76
C THR A 73 -4.23 1.70 -10.84
N PRO A 74 -4.70 0.55 -11.36
CA PRO A 74 -5.80 0.52 -12.32
C PRO A 74 -7.11 1.07 -11.76
N TRP A 75 -7.41 0.81 -10.48
CA TRP A 75 -8.60 1.36 -9.83
C TRP A 75 -8.53 2.89 -9.71
N LEU A 76 -7.35 3.44 -9.38
CA LEU A 76 -7.12 4.88 -9.35
C LEU A 76 -7.24 5.52 -10.74
N ILE A 77 -6.67 4.87 -11.77
CA ILE A 77 -6.78 5.34 -13.16
C ILE A 77 -8.24 5.36 -13.62
N TYR A 78 -9.00 4.29 -13.34
CA TYR A 78 -10.43 4.23 -13.65
C TYR A 78 -11.22 5.35 -12.97
N TYR A 79 -10.94 5.59 -11.68
CA TYR A 79 -11.56 6.67 -10.94
C TYR A 79 -11.26 8.04 -11.54
N ASN A 80 -10.02 8.30 -11.97
CA ASN A 80 -9.65 9.57 -12.59
C ASN A 80 -10.34 9.81 -13.95
N PHE A 81 -10.69 8.75 -14.70
CA PHE A 81 -11.43 8.90 -15.95
C PHE A 81 -12.95 9.05 -15.75
N THR A 82 -13.53 8.32 -14.80
CA THR A 82 -15.00 8.23 -14.65
C THR A 82 -15.56 9.12 -13.53
N GLY A 83 -14.70 9.55 -12.59
CA GLY A 83 -15.11 10.22 -11.36
C GLY A 83 -15.81 9.28 -10.36
N THR A 84 -15.86 7.98 -10.63
CA THR A 84 -16.60 7.00 -9.82
C THR A 84 -15.75 5.78 -9.49
N SER A 85 -15.99 5.15 -8.35
CA SER A 85 -15.35 3.89 -7.99
C SER A 85 -15.76 2.78 -8.95
N LEU A 86 -14.82 1.88 -9.31
CA LEU A 86 -15.09 0.74 -10.19
C LEU A 86 -16.31 -0.09 -9.73
N VAL A 87 -16.40 -0.32 -8.43
CA VAL A 87 -17.53 -1.01 -7.79
C VAL A 87 -18.04 -0.13 -6.65
N PRO A 88 -19.30 0.35 -6.69
CA PRO A 88 -19.88 1.17 -5.63
C PRO A 88 -20.32 0.28 -4.45
N ASN A 89 -19.36 -0.37 -3.80
CA ASN A 89 -19.58 -1.25 -2.67
C ASN A 89 -18.69 -0.81 -1.49
N PRO A 90 -19.24 -0.63 -0.27
CA PRO A 90 -18.46 -0.20 0.89
C PRO A 90 -17.34 -1.19 1.23
N ILE A 91 -17.58 -2.49 1.08
CA ILE A 91 -16.57 -3.53 1.34
C ILE A 91 -15.43 -3.41 0.35
N PHE A 92 -15.73 -3.19 -0.94
CA PHE A 92 -14.71 -2.99 -1.96
C PHE A 92 -13.81 -1.79 -1.64
N SER A 93 -14.41 -0.68 -1.20
CA SER A 93 -13.63 0.49 -0.81
C SER A 93 -12.74 0.24 0.41
N LEU A 94 -13.21 -0.48 1.43
CA LEU A 94 -12.39 -0.85 2.59
C LEU A 94 -11.25 -1.78 2.19
N VAL A 95 -11.50 -2.76 1.32
CA VAL A 95 -10.47 -3.67 0.78
C VAL A 95 -9.43 -2.88 -0.01
N TRP A 96 -9.85 -1.93 -0.84
CA TRP A 96 -8.92 -1.10 -1.60
C TRP A 96 -8.03 -0.27 -0.67
N VAL A 97 -8.61 0.45 0.28
CA VAL A 97 -7.85 1.21 1.29
C VAL A 97 -6.90 0.31 2.06
N TYR A 98 -7.35 -0.86 2.49
CA TYR A 98 -6.51 -1.84 3.16
C TYR A 98 -5.30 -2.25 2.30
N ILE A 99 -5.53 -2.64 1.04
CA ILE A 99 -4.45 -3.06 0.14
C ILE A 99 -3.45 -1.92 -0.06
N ASP A 100 -3.91 -0.70 -0.30
CA ASP A 100 -3.06 0.46 -0.57
C ASP A 100 -2.16 0.79 0.64
N TYR A 101 -2.76 1.01 1.80
CA TYR A 101 -2.02 1.38 3.01
C TYR A 101 -1.17 0.25 3.58
N ALA A 102 -1.70 -0.99 3.62
CA ALA A 102 -0.95 -2.13 4.12
C ALA A 102 0.27 -2.40 3.24
N SER A 103 0.11 -2.35 1.91
CA SER A 103 1.22 -2.57 0.98
C SER A 103 2.26 -1.47 1.09
N TYR A 104 1.84 -0.19 1.10
CA TYR A 104 2.77 0.93 1.26
C TYR A 104 3.60 0.85 2.56
N ALA A 105 2.94 0.58 3.69
CA ALA A 105 3.61 0.44 4.98
C ALA A 105 4.53 -0.79 5.01
N LEU A 106 4.07 -1.91 4.44
CA LEU A 106 4.84 -3.15 4.38
C LEU A 106 6.11 -2.97 3.56
N GLN A 107 6.01 -2.37 2.38
CA GLN A 107 7.16 -2.05 1.53
C GLN A 107 8.16 -1.17 2.25
N THR A 108 7.69 -0.09 2.90
CA THR A 108 8.55 0.84 3.64
C THR A 108 9.28 0.14 4.78
N MET A 109 8.58 -0.66 5.59
CA MET A 109 9.18 -1.37 6.71
C MET A 109 10.13 -2.49 6.26
N LEU A 110 9.77 -3.25 5.22
CA LEU A 110 10.64 -4.29 4.66
C LEU A 110 11.89 -3.69 4.01
N PHE A 111 11.77 -2.55 3.35
CA PHE A 111 12.91 -1.84 2.79
C PHE A 111 13.85 -1.33 3.88
N ALA A 112 13.31 -0.74 4.95
CA ALA A 112 14.09 -0.35 6.13
C ALA A 112 14.76 -1.57 6.79
N TRP A 113 14.07 -2.71 6.86
CA TRP A 113 14.66 -3.94 7.36
C TRP A 113 15.78 -4.46 6.45
N ALA A 114 15.60 -4.43 5.14
CA ALA A 114 16.62 -4.85 4.17
C ALA A 114 17.91 -4.02 4.28
N THR A 115 17.80 -2.71 4.54
CA THR A 115 18.99 -1.86 4.73
C THR A 115 19.71 -2.17 6.04
N ILE A 116 18.97 -2.39 7.13
CA ILE A 116 19.52 -2.84 8.42
C ILE A 116 20.21 -4.20 8.27
N GLU A 117 19.55 -5.15 7.61
CA GLU A 117 20.12 -6.47 7.36
C GLU A 117 21.42 -6.39 6.56
N ARG A 118 21.44 -5.59 5.48
CA ARG A 118 22.65 -5.38 4.68
C ARG A 118 23.77 -4.78 5.54
N HIS A 119 23.45 -3.87 6.44
CA HIS A 119 24.42 -3.31 7.37
C HIS A 119 24.99 -4.40 8.30
N ILE A 120 24.14 -5.23 8.90
CA ILE A 120 24.57 -6.35 9.75
C ILE A 120 25.45 -7.33 8.98
N LEU A 121 25.11 -7.65 7.72
CA LEU A 121 25.90 -8.55 6.89
C LEU A 121 27.32 -8.04 6.59
N VAL A 122 27.48 -6.73 6.41
CA VAL A 122 28.78 -6.12 6.10
C VAL A 122 29.67 -6.02 7.33
N PHE A 123 29.10 -5.65 8.49
CA PHE A 123 29.88 -5.40 9.71
C PHE A 123 29.95 -6.60 10.67
N HIS A 124 29.02 -7.56 10.56
CA HIS A 124 28.87 -8.69 11.47
C HIS A 124 28.53 -10.01 10.73
N ASP A 125 29.28 -10.32 9.67
CA ASP A 125 29.13 -11.52 8.84
C ASP A 125 29.04 -12.84 9.66
N GLN A 126 29.78 -12.93 10.76
CA GLN A 126 29.79 -14.10 11.67
C GLN A 126 28.42 -14.41 12.30
N TRP A 127 27.52 -13.43 12.39
CA TRP A 127 26.20 -13.62 13.00
C TRP A 127 25.29 -14.50 12.15
N LEU A 128 25.49 -14.52 10.83
CA LEU A 128 24.66 -15.26 9.88
C LEU A 128 25.27 -16.60 9.43
N ARG A 129 26.39 -17.02 10.04
CA ARG A 129 27.10 -18.26 9.68
C ARG A 129 26.31 -19.54 9.98
N THR A 130 25.44 -19.54 10.97
CA THR A 130 24.66 -20.73 11.37
C THR A 130 23.22 -20.65 10.91
N THR A 131 22.67 -21.78 10.46
CA THR A 131 21.30 -21.88 9.93
C THR A 131 20.26 -21.44 10.96
N THR A 132 20.46 -21.75 12.24
CA THR A 132 19.58 -21.32 13.33
C THR A 132 19.58 -19.80 13.47
N ARG A 133 20.75 -19.15 13.48
CA ARG A 133 20.82 -17.69 13.54
C ARG A 133 20.24 -17.03 12.31
N ARG A 134 20.39 -17.64 11.13
CA ARG A 134 19.72 -17.19 9.90
C ARG A 134 18.20 -17.13 10.06
N ILE A 135 17.59 -18.12 10.70
CA ILE A 135 16.15 -18.12 10.97
C ILE A 135 15.75 -16.96 11.87
N PHE A 136 16.46 -16.76 12.99
CA PHE A 136 16.13 -15.72 13.96
C PHE A 136 16.46 -14.30 13.49
N ILE A 137 17.51 -14.11 12.69
CA ILE A 137 17.96 -12.76 12.28
C ILE A 137 17.30 -12.36 10.96
N HIS A 138 17.12 -13.25 9.98
CA HIS A 138 16.59 -12.86 8.68
C HIS A 138 15.08 -13.09 8.56
N TYR A 139 14.65 -14.32 8.81
CA TYR A 139 13.26 -14.72 8.54
C TYR A 139 12.30 -14.22 9.61
N LEU A 140 12.67 -14.33 10.89
CA LEU A 140 11.81 -13.94 12.00
C LEU A 140 11.40 -12.45 11.92
N PRO A 141 12.31 -11.47 11.74
CA PRO A 141 11.91 -10.06 11.69
C PRO A 141 11.07 -9.75 10.45
N THR A 142 11.41 -10.33 9.30
CA THR A 142 10.63 -10.19 8.07
C THR A 142 9.20 -10.70 8.26
N THR A 143 9.02 -11.88 8.87
CA THR A 143 7.70 -12.45 9.17
C THR A 143 6.94 -11.63 10.21
N ILE A 144 7.60 -11.13 11.26
CA ILE A 144 6.98 -10.27 12.27
C ILE A 144 6.48 -8.97 11.64
N ILE A 145 7.30 -8.31 10.82
CA ILE A 145 6.92 -7.07 10.10
C ILE A 145 5.72 -7.34 9.21
N PHE A 146 5.75 -8.42 8.43
CA PHE A 146 4.65 -8.80 7.55
C PHE A 146 3.34 -9.01 8.31
N LEU A 147 3.36 -9.83 9.37
CA LEU A 147 2.17 -10.10 10.18
C LEU A 147 1.69 -8.85 10.92
N TYR A 148 2.61 -8.07 11.48
CA TYR A 148 2.29 -6.85 12.22
C TYR A 148 1.55 -5.84 11.34
N VAL A 149 2.10 -5.51 10.15
CA VAL A 149 1.49 -4.54 9.24
C VAL A 149 0.13 -5.04 8.74
N THR A 150 0.07 -6.31 8.30
CA THR A 150 -1.17 -6.93 7.81
C THR A 150 -2.26 -6.87 8.88
N LEU A 151 -1.97 -7.33 10.10
CA LEU A 151 -2.94 -7.34 11.20
C LEU A 151 -3.34 -5.93 11.65
N TYR A 152 -2.37 -5.01 11.74
CA TYR A 152 -2.63 -3.63 12.11
C TYR A 152 -3.62 -2.96 11.16
N TYR A 153 -3.38 -3.03 9.85
CA TYR A 153 -4.27 -2.42 8.86
C TYR A 153 -5.58 -3.18 8.68
N LEU A 154 -5.59 -4.50 8.90
CA LEU A 154 -6.83 -5.28 8.91
C LEU A 154 -7.74 -4.81 10.05
N LEU A 155 -7.21 -4.68 11.26
CA LEU A 155 -7.97 -4.16 12.40
C LEU A 155 -8.43 -2.72 12.15
N LEU A 156 -7.55 -1.88 11.63
CA LEU A 156 -7.86 -0.47 11.37
C LEU A 156 -8.97 -0.30 10.32
N CYS A 157 -8.97 -1.10 9.24
CA CYS A 157 -9.94 -0.96 8.17
C CYS A 157 -11.28 -1.66 8.45
N PHE A 158 -11.28 -2.80 9.14
CA PHE A 158 -12.47 -3.64 9.27
C PHE A 158 -13.15 -3.57 10.65
N VAL A 159 -12.48 -3.05 11.69
CA VAL A 159 -13.11 -2.86 13.00
C VAL A 159 -13.67 -1.45 13.08
N PRO A 160 -15.01 -1.27 13.15
CA PRO A 160 -15.61 0.05 13.22
C PRO A 160 -15.38 0.65 14.61
N PHE A 161 -14.32 1.45 14.76
CA PHE A 161 -14.12 2.26 15.97
C PHE A 161 -15.13 3.42 16.06
N CYS A 162 -15.79 3.77 14.95
CA CYS A 162 -16.79 4.83 14.83
C CYS A 162 -17.90 4.46 13.83
N SER A 163 -19.02 5.20 13.85
CA SER A 163 -20.11 5.07 12.87
C SER A 163 -19.66 5.54 11.49
N ASN A 164 -19.40 4.61 10.57
CA ASN A 164 -18.93 4.91 9.22
C ASN A 164 -20.06 5.53 8.39
N ILE A 165 -19.87 6.77 7.92
CA ILE A 165 -20.73 7.40 6.88
C ILE A 165 -19.96 7.28 5.57
N TYR A 166 -20.48 6.47 4.64
CA TYR A 166 -19.83 6.25 3.33
C TYR A 166 -20.36 7.26 2.30
N ASP A 167 -19.47 8.11 1.79
CA ASP A 167 -19.75 9.00 0.66
C ASP A 167 -19.00 8.49 -0.58
N TYR A 168 -19.73 7.86 -1.50
CA TYR A 168 -19.18 7.24 -2.71
C TYR A 168 -18.81 8.25 -3.81
N SER A 169 -19.12 9.54 -3.61
CA SER A 169 -18.78 10.60 -4.57
C SER A 169 -17.32 11.04 -4.49
N GLN A 170 -16.60 10.67 -3.43
CA GLN A 170 -15.22 11.09 -3.19
C GLN A 170 -14.39 9.96 -2.56
N VAL A 171 -13.55 9.29 -3.36
CA VAL A 171 -12.63 8.25 -2.85
C VAL A 171 -11.75 8.79 -1.71
N TRP A 172 -11.26 10.03 -1.85
CA TRP A 172 -10.42 10.69 -0.84
C TRP A 172 -11.11 10.99 0.50
N ARG A 173 -12.45 11.04 0.58
CA ARG A 173 -13.14 11.25 1.87
C ARG A 173 -13.10 10.00 2.75
N ILE A 174 -13.09 8.81 2.13
CA ILE A 174 -12.87 7.54 2.85
C ILE A 174 -11.43 7.50 3.39
N PHE A 175 -10.47 8.04 2.63
CA PHE A 175 -9.06 8.19 3.04
C PHE A 175 -8.89 9.14 4.25
N SER A 176 -9.61 10.27 4.28
CA SER A 176 -9.57 11.19 5.43
C SER A 176 -10.16 10.61 6.72
N PHE A 177 -11.10 9.66 6.63
CA PHE A 177 -11.78 9.09 7.80
C PHE A 177 -11.06 7.91 8.45
N ASN A 178 -10.21 7.18 7.71
CA ASN A 178 -9.45 6.04 8.25
C ASN A 178 -7.99 6.39 8.59
N GLY A 179 -7.34 7.27 7.82
CA GLY A 179 -5.96 7.71 8.11
C GLY A 179 -5.84 8.76 9.21
N GLY A 180 -6.93 9.50 9.45
CA GLY A 180 -7.15 10.25 10.67
C GLY A 180 -8.01 9.38 11.58
N VAL A 181 -7.38 8.71 12.54
CA VAL A 181 -8.03 8.17 13.75
C VAL A 181 -9.18 9.10 14.11
N CYS A 182 -10.34 8.55 14.49
CA CYS A 182 -11.55 9.22 14.97
C CYS A 182 -11.28 10.12 16.21
N PHE A 183 -10.38 11.09 16.06
CA PHE A 183 -9.65 11.85 17.06
C PHE A 183 -9.87 13.35 16.84
N LEU A 184 -10.28 13.76 15.64
CA LEU A 184 -10.56 15.18 15.31
C LEU A 184 -12.05 15.53 15.20
N THR A 185 -12.97 14.57 15.16
CA THR A 185 -14.42 14.83 15.06
C THR A 185 -15.18 14.71 16.38
N LYS A 186 -14.47 14.68 17.52
CA LYS A 186 -15.01 15.21 18.77
C LYS A 186 -14.60 16.67 18.98
N ARG A 187 -14.63 17.47 17.90
CA ARG A 187 -14.65 18.94 18.03
C ARG A 187 -16.02 19.32 18.59
N ILE A 188 -16.09 19.25 19.91
CA ILE A 188 -17.01 19.90 20.84
C ILE A 188 -17.97 20.84 20.09
N ARG A 189 -19.19 20.36 19.80
CA ARG A 189 -20.35 21.25 19.81
C ARG A 189 -20.65 21.53 21.28
N ARG A 190 -20.13 22.64 21.78
CA ARG A 190 -20.76 23.42 22.85
C ARG A 190 -21.22 24.72 22.22
#